data_AF-A0AAW3S110-F1
#
_entry.id   AF-A0AAW3S110-F1
#
_cell.length_a   1.000
_cell.length_b   1.000
_cell.length_c   1.000
_cell.angle_alpha   90.00
_cell.angle_beta   90.00
_cell.angle_gamma   90.00
#
_symmetry.space_group_name_H-M   'P 1'
#
loop_
_entity.id
_entity.type
_entity.pdbx_description
1 polymer ?
#
loop_
_entity_poly.entity_id
_entity_poly.type
_entity_poly.pdbx_seq_one_letter_code
_entity_poly.pdbx_strand_id
1 'polypeptide(L)' 'MAADQLITAAQAKHTARVLLTECRARRHGLGFWFAFNAAQRARKRAAAPAPLLAVPRAPALPAQLDLFV' A
#
# COMPACT_ATOMS: atom_id res chain seq x y z
N MET A 1 -15.08 14.01 -15.07
CA MET A 1 -13.76 13.77 -15.72
C MET A 1 -12.65 13.45 -14.72
N ALA A 2 -12.25 14.34 -13.79
CA ALA A 2 -11.18 14.00 -12.84
C ALA A 2 -11.57 12.90 -11.82
N ALA A 3 -12.83 12.88 -11.37
CA ALA A 3 -13.35 11.85 -10.47
C ALA A 3 -13.38 10.46 -11.12
N ASP A 4 -13.75 10.37 -12.40
CA ASP A 4 -13.80 9.11 -13.14
C ASP A 4 -12.40 8.50 -13.28
N GLN A 5 -11.39 9.33 -13.56
CA GLN A 5 -9.99 8.90 -13.61
C GLN A 5 -9.48 8.35 -12.27
N LEU A 6 -9.90 8.94 -11.15
CA LEU A 6 -9.55 8.45 -9.81
C LEU A 6 -10.23 7.11 -9.50
N ILE A 7 -11.49 6.93 -9.91
CA ILE A 7 -12.22 5.66 -9.76
C ILE A 7 -11.56 4.57 -10.61
N THR A 8 -11.24 4.86 -11.87
CA THR A 8 -10.53 3.92 -12.76
C THR A 8 -9.16 3.56 -12.21
N ALA A 9 -8.41 4.54 -11.69
CA ALA A 9 -7.10 4.28 -11.07
C ALA A 9 -7.21 3.44 -9.80
N ALA A 10 -8.24 3.67 -8.97
CA ALA A 10 -8.49 2.86 -7.77
C ALA A 10 -8.85 1.41 -8.14
N GLN A 11 -9.68 1.21 -9.16
CA GLN A 11 -10.05 -0.10 -9.67
C GLN A 11 -8.84 -0.83 -10.27
N ALA A 12 -8.04 -0.15 -11.08
CA ALA A 12 -6.81 -0.71 -11.66
C ALA A 12 -5.81 -1.15 -10.57
N LYS A 13 -5.61 -0.34 -9.52
CA LYS A 13 -4.79 -0.70 -8.36
C LYS A 13 -5.33 -1.93 -7.63
N HIS A 14 -6.65 -2.03 -7.48
CA HIS A 14 -7.27 -3.20 -6.87
C HIS A 14 -7.02 -4.47 -7.70
N THR A 15 -7.26 -4.42 -9.00
CA THR A 15 -7.04 -5.55 -9.93
C THR A 15 -5.58 -6.00 -9.93
N ALA A 16 -4.64 -5.06 -10.00
CA ALA A 16 -3.20 -5.38 -9.94
C ALA A 16 -2.82 -6.11 -8.65
N ARG A 17 -3.38 -5.71 -7.50
CA ARG A 17 -3.13 -6.40 -6.22
C ARG A 17 -3.66 -7.83 -6.23
N VAL A 18 -4.87 -8.06 -6.77
CA VAL A 18 -5.45 -9.40 -6.87
C VAL A 18 -4.57 -10.30 -7.74
N LEU A 19 -4.19 -9.84 -8.94
CA LEU A 19 -3.33 -10.62 -9.86
C LEU A 19 -1.98 -10.96 -9.22
N LEU A 20 -1.30 -9.99 -8.60
CA LEU A 20 -0.01 -10.24 -7.94
C LEU A 20 -0.13 -11.24 -6.79
N THR A 21 -1.22 -11.20 -6.02
CA THR A 21 -1.45 -12.17 -4.94
C THR A 21 -1.70 -13.58 -5.49
N GLU A 22 -2.42 -13.70 -6.60
CA GLU A 22 -2.67 -14.96 -7.28
C GLU A 22 -1.38 -15.53 -7.89
N CYS A 23 -0.56 -14.72 -8.57
CA CYS A 23 0.75 -15.12 -9.08
C CYS A 23 1.67 -15.62 -7.94
N ARG A 24 1.67 -14.95 -6.78
CA ARG A 24 2.42 -15.40 -5.60
C ARG A 24 1.87 -16.72 -5.06
N ALA A 25 0.55 -16.89 -5.00
CA ALA A 25 -0.08 -18.14 -4.57
C ALA A 25 0.33 -19.31 -5.48
N ARG A 26 0.27 -19.10 -6.80
CA ARG A 26 0.68 -20.09 -7.81
C ARG A 26 2.18 -20.40 -7.73
N ARG A 27 3.03 -19.39 -7.57
CA ARG A 27 4.50 -19.56 -7.47
C ARG A 27 4.92 -20.37 -6.24
N HIS A 28 4.23 -20.22 -5.13
CA HIS A 28 4.57 -20.89 -3.86
C HIS A 28 3.70 -22.11 -3.55
N GLY A 29 2.83 -22.54 -4.47
CA GLY A 29 1.93 -23.67 -4.24
C GLY A 29 0.94 -23.46 -3.08
N LEU A 30 0.66 -22.21 -2.69
CA LEU A 30 -0.08 -21.86 -1.46
C LEU A 30 -1.60 -22.05 -1.59
N GLY A 31 -2.08 -22.50 -2.76
CA GLY A 31 -3.48 -22.84 -3.02
C GLY A 31 -4.45 -21.64 -3.04
N PHE A 32 -5.72 -21.95 -3.32
CA PHE A 32 -6.82 -20.97 -3.38
C PHE A 32 -6.98 -20.16 -2.08
N TRP A 33 -6.80 -20.81 -0.92
CA TRP A 33 -7.01 -20.18 0.38
C TRP A 33 -6.06 -19.00 0.64
N PHE A 34 -4.79 -19.09 0.20
CA PHE A 34 -3.85 -17.98 0.32
C PHE A 34 -4.24 -16.79 -0.56
N ALA A 35 -4.61 -17.04 -1.82
CA ALA A 35 -5.05 -16.00 -2.75
C ALA A 35 -6.32 -15.30 -2.25
N PHE A 36 -7.32 -16.07 -1.78
CA PHE A 36 -8.56 -15.54 -1.20
C PHE A 36 -8.30 -14.66 0.02
N ASN A 37 -7.48 -15.12 0.98
CA ASN A 37 -7.15 -14.35 2.18
C ASN A 37 -6.36 -13.08 1.84
N ALA A 38 -5.44 -13.15 0.89
CA ALA A 38 -4.69 -11.98 0.44
C ALA A 38 -5.59 -10.93 -0.22
N ALA A 39 -6.52 -11.36 -1.10
CA ALA A 39 -7.50 -10.49 -1.73
C ALA A 39 -8.47 -9.87 -0.71
N GLN A 40 -8.98 -10.66 0.24
CA GLN A 40 -9.84 -10.16 1.33
C GLN A 40 -9.12 -9.16 2.23
N ARG A 41 -7.85 -9.41 2.56
CA ARG A 41 -7.03 -8.47 3.34
C ARG A 41 -6.75 -7.18 2.55
N ALA A 42 -6.59 -7.28 1.23
CA ALA A 42 -6.44 -6.11 0.36
C ALA A 42 -7.72 -5.27 0.31
N ARG A 43 -8.89 -5.90 0.19
CA ARG A 43 -10.21 -5.23 0.27
C ARG A 43 -10.39 -4.54 1.62
N LYS A 44 -10.13 -5.23 2.74
CA LYS A 44 -10.21 -4.64 4.08
C LYS A 44 -9.31 -3.42 4.24
N ARG A 45 -8.08 -3.44 3.70
CA ARG A 45 -7.19 -2.27 3.72
C ARG A 45 -7.62 -1.13 2.81
N ALA A 46 -8.31 -1.42 1.71
CA ALA A 46 -8.84 -0.40 0.81
C ALA A 46 -10.12 0.25 1.37
N ALA A 47 -10.92 -0.52 2.10
CA ALA A 47 -12.12 -0.05 2.80
C ALA A 47 -11.81 0.59 4.17
N ALA A 48 -10.67 0.26 4.77
CA ALA A 48 -10.20 0.93 5.96
C ALA A 48 -9.96 2.42 5.64
N PRO A 49 -10.48 3.35 6.46
CA PRO A 49 -10.08 4.75 6.38
C PRO A 49 -8.56 4.82 6.38
N ALA A 50 -8.00 5.65 5.49
CA ALA A 50 -6.56 5.84 5.43
C ALA A 50 -6.05 6.10 6.87
N PRO A 51 -5.08 5.32 7.38
CA PRO A 51 -4.43 5.68 8.62
C PRO A 51 -3.93 7.11 8.40
N LEU A 52 -4.32 8.03 9.28
CA LEU A 52 -3.78 9.39 9.30
C LEU A 52 -2.28 9.25 9.09
N LEU A 53 -1.79 9.75 7.96
CA LEU A 53 -0.36 9.69 7.62
C LEU A 53 0.36 10.21 8.86
N ALA A 54 1.03 9.32 9.58
CA ALA A 54 1.84 9.73 10.71
C ALA A 54 2.83 10.73 10.12
N VAL A 55 2.68 12.00 10.51
CA VAL A 55 3.54 13.08 10.06
C VAL A 55 4.97 12.57 10.27
N PRO A 56 5.79 12.45 9.22
CA PRO A 56 7.16 11.99 9.38
C PRO A 56 7.82 12.92 10.40
N ARG A 57 8.11 12.40 11.59
CA ARG A 57 8.80 13.18 12.62
C ARG A 57 10.11 13.61 12.00
N ALA A 58 10.28 14.92 11.80
CA ALA A 58 11.47 15.48 11.18
C ALA A 58 12.70 14.91 11.91
N PRO A 59 13.71 14.41 11.17
CA PRO A 59 14.94 13.96 11.80
C PRO A 59 15.51 15.12 12.61
N ALA A 60 15.88 14.85 13.87
CA ALA A 60 16.48 15.85 14.74
C ALA A 60 17.69 16.45 14.01
N LEU A 61 17.69 17.77 13.84
CA LEU A 61 18.79 18.50 13.22
C LEU A 61 20.06 18.20 14.03
N PRO A 62 21.14 17.68 13.43
CA PRO A 62 22.38 17.46 14.16
C PRO A 62 22.91 18.80 14.66
N ALA A 63 23.19 18.87 15.96
CA ALA A 63 23.77 20.02 16.64
C ALA A 63 25.24 20.22 16.21
N GLN A 64 25.45 20.72 14.99
CA GLN A 64 26.80 20.93 14.45
C GLN A 64 27.02 22.35 13.91
N LEU A 65 26.29 23.33 14.44
CA LEU A 65 26.43 24.74 14.07
C LEU A 65 27.48 25.53 14.88
N ASP A 66 28.36 24.86 15.64
CA ASP A 66 29.46 25.51 16.37
C ASP A 66 30.86 25.13 15.86
N LEU A 67 30.99 24.68 14.60
CA LEU A 67 32.30 24.28 14.05
C LEU A 67 32.96 25.26 13.07
N PHE A 68 32.40 26.45 12.86
CA PHE A 68 33.09 27.49 12.09
C PHE A 68 33.03 28.83 12.82
N VAL A 69 34.21 29.19 13.33
CA VAL A 69 34.65 30.53 13.77
C VAL A 69 34.61 31.51 12.60
#